data_AF-A0A1G2EFC4-F1
#
_entry.id   AF-A0A1G2EFC4-F1
#
_cell.length_a   1.000
_cell.length_b   1.000
_cell.length_c   1.000
_cell.angle_alpha   90.00
_cell.angle_beta   90.00
_cell.angle_gamma   90.00
#
_symmetry.space_group_name_H-M   'P 1'
#
loop_
_entity.id
_entity.type
_entity.pdbx_description
1 polymer ?
#
loop_
_entity_poly.entity_id
_entity_poly.type
_entity_poly.pdbx_seq_one_letter_code
_entity_poly.pdbx_strand_id
1 'polypeptide(L)'
;MNQELLNYIRQDLEKGKSKEQIWEELKRAGWQEEKLKRAFQNLGLMEMDVLPGIGDLLERIFQVYKDRFWTLVGIMLPPFLLGWIGYGIWWFLSLVGVITKMSLEDTGGLILFLFLILFGLIFFVVLIIAGLWSQIALLCAIKEREQDIGIKEAFRMGWHKIISYYWVSILSTLLVLGAFLLFFVPGIILAIWFSLALYILIAEDKKGMNALSRSKQLVSGKWWTVFGGSY
;
A
#
# COMPACT_ATOMS: atom_id res chain seq x y z
N MET A 1 -27.87 19.91 2.44
CA MET A 1 -26.83 20.97 2.35
C MET A 1 -27.48 22.28 2.75
N ASN A 2 -26.98 22.98 3.77
CA ASN A 2 -27.69 24.12 4.34
C ASN A 2 -27.17 25.46 3.78
N GLN A 3 -27.83 26.02 2.75
CA GLN A 3 -27.42 27.29 2.14
C GLN A 3 -27.52 28.47 3.12
N GLU A 4 -28.41 28.40 4.10
CA GLU A 4 -28.52 29.43 5.15
C GLU A 4 -27.23 29.57 5.95
N LEU A 5 -26.59 28.44 6.30
CA LEU A 5 -25.34 28.43 7.05
C LEU A 5 -24.18 29.06 6.25
N LEU A 6 -24.12 28.80 4.95
CA LEU A 6 -23.11 29.39 4.06
C LEU A 6 -23.28 30.90 3.92
N ASN A 7 -24.52 31.36 3.78
CA ASN A 7 -24.82 32.79 3.68
C ASN A 7 -24.53 33.52 4.99
N TYR A 8 -24.86 32.91 6.13
CA TYR A 8 -24.55 33.45 7.45
C TYR A 8 -23.04 33.60 7.66
N ILE A 9 -22.24 32.57 7.33
CA ILE A 9 -20.78 32.62 7.46
C ILE A 9 -20.18 33.69 6.54
N ARG A 10 -20.64 33.83 5.28
CA ARG A 10 -20.19 34.91 4.38
C ARG A 10 -20.49 36.29 4.93
N GLN A 11 -21.71 36.49 5.43
CA GLN A 11 -22.12 37.78 5.97
C GLN A 11 -21.27 38.18 7.19
N ASP A 12 -20.94 37.23 8.05
CA ASP A 12 -20.11 37.51 9.23
C ASP A 12 -18.63 37.71 8.90
N LEU A 13 -18.13 37.12 7.81
CA LEU A 13 -16.82 37.45 7.24
C LEU A 13 -16.77 38.85 6.64
N GLU A 14 -17.83 39.27 5.93
CA GLU A 14 -17.95 40.63 5.39
C GLU A 14 -17.99 41.69 6.50
N LYS A 15 -18.52 41.33 7.68
CA LYS A 15 -18.47 42.17 8.89
C LYS A 15 -17.11 42.18 9.59
N GLY A 16 -16.12 41.46 9.06
CA GLY A 16 -14.75 41.43 9.59
C GLY A 16 -14.53 40.51 10.79
N LYS A 17 -15.46 39.59 11.11
CA LYS A 17 -15.23 38.57 12.15
C LYS A 17 -14.20 37.54 11.67
N SER A 18 -13.36 37.04 12.57
CA SER A 18 -12.42 35.98 12.23
C SER A 18 -13.12 34.62 12.09
N LYS A 19 -12.55 33.73 11.28
CA LYS A 19 -13.09 32.37 11.06
C LYS A 19 -13.23 31.58 12.38
N GLU A 20 -12.32 31.78 13.34
CA GLU A 20 -12.35 31.16 14.67
C GLU A 20 -13.50 31.71 15.53
N GLN A 21 -13.78 33.01 15.44
CA GLN A 21 -14.91 33.64 16.15
C GLN A 21 -16.25 33.10 15.63
N ILE A 22 -16.39 33.02 14.30
CA ILE A 22 -17.60 32.49 13.66
C ILE A 22 -17.80 31.01 14.03
N TRP A 23 -16.71 30.24 14.07
CA TRP A 23 -16.74 28.84 14.47
C TRP A 23 -17.25 28.64 15.90
N GLU A 24 -16.67 29.36 16.86
CA GLU A 24 -17.06 29.28 18.27
C GLU A 24 -18.49 29.77 18.51
N GLU A 25 -18.92 30.83 17.81
CA GLU A 25 -20.28 31.36 17.90
C GLU A 25 -21.31 30.36 17.39
N LEU A 26 -21.05 29.73 16.24
CA LEU A 26 -21.96 28.72 15.69
C LEU A 26 -21.97 27.42 16.52
N LYS A 27 -20.83 27.04 17.11
CA LYS A 27 -20.76 25.91 18.05
C LYS A 27 -21.58 26.19 19.31
N ARG A 28 -21.49 27.40 19.87
CA ARG A 28 -22.31 27.86 21.01
C ARG A 28 -23.80 27.95 20.66
N ALA A 29 -24.12 28.29 19.42
CA ALA A 29 -25.49 28.30 18.91
C ALA A 29 -26.08 26.88 18.69
N GLY A 30 -25.34 25.82 18.99
CA GLY A 30 -25.82 24.44 18.95
C GLY A 30 -25.78 23.80 17.56
N TRP A 31 -25.07 24.39 16.60
CA TRP A 31 -24.89 23.76 15.29
C TRP A 31 -24.06 22.50 15.40
N GLN A 32 -24.48 21.46 14.67
CA GLN A 32 -23.73 20.21 14.57
C GLN A 32 -22.36 20.46 13.94
N GLU A 33 -21.30 19.99 14.62
CA GLU A 33 -19.91 20.20 14.22
C GLU A 33 -19.65 19.70 12.79
N GLU A 34 -20.27 18.59 12.39
CA GLU A 34 -20.15 18.03 11.04
C GLU A 34 -20.71 18.95 9.94
N LYS A 35 -21.81 19.67 10.23
CA LYS A 35 -22.40 20.64 9.29
C LYS A 35 -21.53 21.89 9.18
N LEU A 36 -20.96 22.33 10.30
CA LEU A 36 -20.01 23.44 10.34
C LEU A 36 -18.73 23.15 9.55
N LYS A 37 -18.15 21.95 9.73
CA LYS A 37 -16.97 21.51 8.97
C LYS A 37 -17.21 21.59 7.47
N ARG A 38 -18.32 21.01 6.99
CA ARG A 38 -18.69 21.05 5.56
C ARG A 38 -18.90 22.47 5.04
N ALA A 39 -19.52 23.36 5.83
CA ALA A 39 -19.77 24.73 5.42
C ALA A 39 -18.48 25.57 5.30
N PHE A 40 -17.58 25.45 6.27
CA PHE A 40 -16.28 26.14 6.24
C PHE A 40 -15.35 25.59 5.15
N GLN A 41 -15.38 24.26 4.89
CA GLN A 41 -14.65 23.64 3.79
C GLN A 41 -15.12 24.16 2.42
N ASN A 42 -16.44 24.27 2.21
CA ASN A 42 -17.00 24.78 0.96
C ASN A 42 -16.68 26.26 0.70
N LEU A 43 -16.45 27.04 1.75
CA LEU A 43 -16.04 28.44 1.64
C LEU A 43 -14.51 28.60 1.52
N GLY A 44 -13.74 27.51 1.55
CA GLY A 44 -12.27 27.54 1.53
C GLY A 44 -11.65 28.14 2.80
N LEU A 45 -12.41 28.20 3.89
CA LEU A 45 -12.00 28.89 5.14
C LEU A 45 -11.29 27.98 6.13
N MET A 46 -11.40 26.66 5.92
CA MET A 46 -10.67 25.66 6.68
C MET A 46 -9.72 24.90 5.75
N GLU A 47 -8.42 25.20 5.87
CA GLU A 47 -7.33 24.34 5.38
C GLU A 47 -6.94 23.27 6.42
N MET A 48 -7.76 23.06 7.45
CA MET A 48 -7.59 21.83 8.22
C MET A 48 -8.21 20.72 7.37
N ASP A 49 -7.33 19.86 6.85
CA ASP A 49 -7.66 18.51 6.38
C ASP A 49 -8.53 17.83 7.44
N VAL A 50 -9.83 18.10 7.42
CA VAL A 50 -10.81 17.25 8.09
C VAL A 50 -10.69 15.95 7.34
N LEU A 51 -9.90 15.03 7.90
CA LEU A 51 -9.78 13.69 7.37
C LEU A 51 -11.21 13.22 7.12
N PRO A 52 -11.54 12.81 5.87
CA PRO A 52 -12.88 12.35 5.55
C PRO A 52 -13.30 11.34 6.61
N GLY A 53 -14.57 11.37 7.00
CA GLY A 53 -15.05 10.45 8.03
C GLY A 53 -14.68 9.01 7.64
N ILE A 54 -14.51 8.11 8.61
CA ILE A 54 -14.19 6.71 8.31
C ILE A 54 -15.19 6.12 7.30
N GLY A 55 -16.47 6.50 7.39
CA GLY A 55 -17.50 6.17 6.40
C GLY A 55 -17.18 6.67 4.99
N ASP A 56 -16.83 7.95 4.84
CA ASP A 56 -16.46 8.54 3.54
C ASP A 56 -15.19 7.91 2.95
N LEU A 57 -14.21 7.60 3.80
CA LEU A 57 -12.98 6.89 3.40
C LEU A 57 -13.29 5.49 2.91
N LEU A 58 -14.10 4.73 3.67
CA LEU A 58 -14.51 3.38 3.30
C LEU A 58 -15.34 3.39 2.01
N GLU A 59 -16.24 4.35 1.84
CA GLU A 59 -17.03 4.50 0.62
C GLU A 59 -16.13 4.79 -0.58
N ARG A 60 -15.16 5.71 -0.45
CA ARG A 60 -14.17 5.97 -1.51
C ARG A 60 -13.33 4.75 -1.83
N ILE A 61 -12.90 3.98 -0.83
CA ILE A 61 -12.16 2.73 -1.04
C ILE A 61 -13.06 1.73 -1.78
N PHE A 62 -14.30 1.57 -1.34
CA PHE A 62 -15.26 0.64 -1.92
C PHE A 62 -15.60 0.98 -3.38
N GLN A 63 -15.81 2.26 -3.70
CA GLN A 63 -16.01 2.73 -5.07
C GLN A 63 -14.83 2.36 -5.96
N VAL A 64 -13.59 2.60 -5.51
CA VAL A 64 -12.37 2.24 -6.25
C VAL A 64 -12.28 0.73 -6.51
N TYR A 65 -12.58 -0.09 -5.49
CA TYR A 65 -12.61 -1.54 -5.65
C TYR A 65 -13.69 -1.99 -6.64
N LYS A 66 -14.87 -1.36 -6.63
CA LYS A 66 -15.97 -1.69 -7.53
C LYS A 66 -15.67 -1.28 -8.97
N ASP A 67 -15.18 -0.07 -9.17
CA ASP A 67 -14.90 0.49 -10.50
C ASP A 67 -13.74 -0.25 -11.17
N ARG A 68 -12.70 -0.59 -10.40
CA ARG A 68 -11.50 -1.27 -10.94
C ARG A 68 -11.47 -2.76 -10.66
N PHE A 69 -12.58 -3.37 -10.23
CA PHE A 69 -12.63 -4.76 -9.78
C PHE A 69 -11.94 -5.71 -10.77
N TRP A 70 -12.32 -5.63 -12.05
CA TRP A 70 -11.77 -6.51 -13.09
C TRP A 70 -10.30 -6.26 -13.40
N THR A 71 -9.84 -5.01 -13.32
CA THR A 71 -8.42 -4.69 -13.52
C THR A 71 -7.59 -5.21 -12.35
N LEU A 72 -8.03 -4.98 -11.11
CA LEU A 72 -7.32 -5.45 -9.92
C LEU A 72 -7.29 -6.99 -9.85
N VAL A 73 -8.45 -7.63 -10.06
CA VAL A 73 -8.54 -9.09 -10.13
C VAL A 73 -7.70 -9.63 -11.29
N GLY A 74 -7.78 -9.00 -12.47
CA GLY A 74 -6.99 -9.39 -13.64
C GLY A 74 -5.47 -9.25 -13.47
N ILE A 75 -5.01 -8.37 -12.58
CA ILE A 75 -3.59 -8.26 -12.21
C ILE A 75 -3.18 -9.35 -11.21
N MET A 76 -4.06 -9.69 -10.25
CA MET A 76 -3.75 -10.63 -9.16
C MET A 76 -3.94 -12.10 -9.57
N LEU A 77 -4.92 -12.38 -10.43
CA LEU A 77 -5.40 -13.74 -10.71
C LEU A 77 -4.41 -14.59 -11.54
N PRO A 78 -3.76 -14.08 -12.61
CA PRO A 78 -2.77 -14.86 -13.35
C PRO A 78 -1.59 -15.39 -12.50
N PRO A 79 -0.87 -14.57 -11.71
CA PRO A 79 0.23 -15.06 -10.89
C PRO A 79 -0.26 -15.94 -9.74
N PHE A 80 -1.46 -15.69 -9.21
CA PHE A 80 -2.06 -16.55 -8.19
C PHE A 80 -2.36 -17.94 -8.75
N LEU A 81 -3.06 -18.05 -9.88
CA LEU A 81 -3.35 -19.34 -10.52
C LEU A 81 -2.07 -20.07 -10.92
N LEU A 82 -1.12 -19.36 -11.53
CA LEU A 82 0.17 -19.93 -11.92
C LEU A 82 0.93 -20.46 -10.69
N GLY A 83 0.90 -19.73 -9.57
CA GLY A 83 1.49 -20.14 -8.31
C GLY A 83 0.87 -21.40 -7.74
N TRP A 84 -0.47 -21.48 -7.68
CA TRP A 84 -1.18 -22.67 -7.17
C TRP A 84 -0.99 -23.90 -8.06
N ILE A 85 -1.13 -23.74 -9.37
CA ILE A 85 -0.90 -24.83 -10.34
C ILE A 85 0.55 -25.31 -10.23
N GLY A 86 1.49 -24.37 -10.22
CA GLY A 86 2.91 -24.66 -10.10
C GLY A 86 3.27 -25.37 -8.80
N TYR A 87 2.73 -24.91 -7.67
CA TYR A 87 2.92 -25.55 -6.37
C TYR A 87 2.33 -26.96 -6.35
N GLY A 88 1.14 -27.16 -6.91
CA GLY A 88 0.51 -28.48 -7.03
C GLY A 88 1.35 -29.45 -7.86
N ILE A 89 1.84 -29.01 -9.03
CA ILE A 89 2.72 -29.80 -9.89
C ILE A 89 4.02 -30.14 -9.15
N TRP A 90 4.65 -29.16 -8.51
CA TRP A 90 5.90 -29.37 -7.78
C TRP A 90 5.73 -30.36 -6.63
N TRP A 91 4.66 -30.23 -5.85
CA TRP A 91 4.33 -31.12 -4.75
C TRP A 91 4.08 -32.55 -5.26
N PHE A 92 3.31 -32.70 -6.34
CA PHE A 92 3.05 -33.99 -6.97
C PHE A 92 4.33 -34.66 -7.49
N LEU A 93 5.17 -33.93 -8.23
CA LEU A 93 6.44 -34.46 -8.75
C LEU A 93 7.40 -34.85 -7.63
N SER A 94 7.45 -34.06 -6.56
CA SER A 94 8.26 -34.37 -5.38
C SER A 94 7.79 -35.64 -4.68
N LEU A 95 6.46 -35.82 -4.54
CA LEU A 95 5.87 -37.04 -3.98
C LEU A 95 6.25 -38.27 -4.82
N VAL A 96 6.11 -38.18 -6.16
CA VAL A 96 6.52 -39.25 -7.09
C VAL A 96 8.00 -39.56 -6.94
N GLY A 97 8.87 -38.54 -6.86
CA GLY A 97 10.31 -38.70 -6.67
C GLY A 97 10.69 -39.38 -5.35
N VAL A 98 9.95 -39.12 -4.26
CA VAL A 98 10.15 -39.80 -2.97
C VAL A 98 9.73 -41.27 -3.07
N ILE A 99 8.56 -41.55 -3.66
CA ILE A 99 8.05 -42.92 -3.81
C ILE A 99 8.99 -43.75 -4.69
N THR A 100 9.47 -43.21 -5.80
CA THR A 100 10.40 -43.92 -6.70
C THR A 100 11.75 -44.18 -6.03
N LYS A 101 12.27 -43.24 -5.22
CA LYS A 101 13.45 -43.47 -4.38
C LYS A 101 13.24 -44.58 -3.35
N MET A 102 12.08 -44.65 -2.70
CA MET A 102 11.80 -45.71 -1.72
C MET A 102 11.70 -47.10 -2.37
N SER A 103 11.26 -47.17 -3.64
CA SER A 103 11.10 -48.44 -4.38
C SER A 103 12.35 -48.88 -5.14
N LEU A 104 13.22 -47.94 -5.52
CA LEU A 104 14.44 -48.20 -6.28
C LEU A 104 15.64 -47.84 -5.41
N GLU A 105 16.35 -48.85 -4.88
CA GLU A 105 17.65 -48.67 -4.17
C GLU A 105 18.80 -48.25 -5.12
N ASP A 106 18.48 -47.83 -6.34
CA ASP A 106 19.42 -47.48 -7.38
C ASP A 106 19.82 -45.99 -7.33
N THR A 107 21.07 -45.72 -7.74
CA THR A 107 21.68 -44.38 -7.80
C THR A 107 20.88 -43.43 -8.70
N GLY A 108 20.16 -43.95 -9.70
CA GLY A 108 19.27 -43.18 -10.57
C GLY A 108 18.11 -42.48 -9.85
N GLY A 109 17.54 -43.10 -8.79
CA GLY A 109 16.46 -42.50 -8.01
C GLY A 109 16.91 -41.26 -7.24
N LEU A 110 18.13 -41.27 -6.72
CA LEU A 110 18.73 -40.12 -6.04
C LEU A 110 18.99 -38.96 -7.01
N ILE A 111 19.49 -39.24 -8.22
CA ILE A 111 19.76 -38.22 -9.25
C ILE A 111 18.45 -37.54 -9.67
N LEU A 112 17.40 -38.32 -9.94
CA LEU A 112 16.09 -37.80 -10.29
C LEU A 112 15.49 -36.94 -9.16
N PHE A 113 15.58 -37.40 -7.92
CA PHE A 113 15.09 -36.66 -6.75
C PHE A 113 15.80 -35.31 -6.58
N LEU A 114 17.13 -35.28 -6.66
CA LEU A 114 17.91 -34.04 -6.58
C LEU A 114 17.61 -33.09 -7.74
N PHE A 115 17.43 -33.62 -8.95
CA PHE A 115 17.02 -32.82 -10.11
C PHE A 115 15.65 -32.16 -9.91
N LEU A 116 14.66 -32.90 -9.41
CA LEU A 116 13.31 -32.37 -9.13
C LEU A 116 13.34 -31.28 -8.04
N ILE A 117 14.18 -31.44 -7.02
CA ILE A 117 14.39 -30.40 -6.00
C ILE A 117 14.98 -29.14 -6.63
N LEU A 118 16.06 -29.26 -7.40
CA LEU A 118 16.73 -28.11 -8.03
C LEU A 118 15.79 -27.39 -9.00
N PHE A 119 15.08 -28.15 -9.84
CA PHE A 119 14.07 -27.61 -10.75
C PHE A 119 12.97 -26.87 -9.98
N GLY A 120 12.52 -27.45 -8.87
CA GLY A 120 11.59 -26.83 -7.94
C GLY A 120 12.08 -25.50 -7.37
N LEU A 121 13.34 -25.44 -6.95
CA LEU A 121 13.95 -24.23 -6.40
C LEU A 121 13.99 -23.12 -7.47
N ILE A 122 14.40 -23.44 -8.70
CA ILE A 122 14.41 -22.49 -9.82
C ILE A 122 13.00 -21.99 -10.10
N PHE A 123 12.03 -22.90 -10.18
CA PHE A 123 10.63 -22.57 -10.41
C PHE A 123 10.06 -21.68 -9.28
N PHE A 124 10.43 -21.95 -8.03
CA PHE A 124 10.05 -21.14 -6.88
C PHE A 124 10.59 -19.71 -6.97
N VAL A 125 11.85 -19.53 -7.39
CA VAL A 125 12.43 -18.19 -7.64
C VAL A 125 11.65 -17.45 -8.73
N VAL A 126 11.27 -18.13 -9.82
CA VAL A 126 10.44 -17.54 -10.89
C VAL A 126 9.08 -17.09 -10.36
N LEU A 127 8.44 -17.90 -9.50
CA LEU A 127 7.16 -17.54 -8.88
C LEU A 127 7.29 -16.33 -7.95
N ILE A 128 8.37 -16.22 -7.18
CA ILE A 128 8.65 -15.04 -6.34
C ILE A 128 8.73 -13.79 -7.22
N ILE A 129 9.50 -13.85 -8.32
CA ILE A 129 9.66 -12.72 -9.23
C ILE A 129 8.31 -12.32 -9.85
N ALA A 130 7.52 -13.29 -10.30
CA ALA A 130 6.20 -13.04 -10.87
C ALA A 130 5.22 -12.43 -9.85
N GLY A 131 5.22 -12.92 -8.61
CA GLY A 131 4.40 -12.39 -7.52
C GLY A 131 4.77 -10.95 -7.17
N LEU A 132 6.06 -10.65 -7.05
CA LEU A 132 6.54 -9.29 -6.79
C LEU A 132 6.21 -8.34 -7.94
N TRP A 133 6.34 -8.79 -9.19
CA TRP A 133 5.97 -7.99 -10.35
C TRP A 133 4.47 -7.63 -10.35
N SER A 134 3.61 -8.57 -9.97
CA SER A 134 2.17 -8.34 -9.82
C SER A 134 1.86 -7.33 -8.70
N GLN A 135 2.57 -7.38 -7.56
CA GLN A 135 2.39 -6.39 -6.50
C GLN A 135 2.74 -4.98 -6.96
N ILE A 136 3.81 -4.81 -7.73
CA ILE A 136 4.19 -3.51 -8.29
C ILE A 136 3.13 -3.03 -9.29
N ALA A 137 2.67 -3.92 -10.18
CA ALA A 137 1.62 -3.62 -11.14
C ALA A 137 0.33 -3.16 -10.45
N LEU A 138 -0.06 -3.83 -9.36
CA LEU A 138 -1.21 -3.46 -8.56
C LEU A 138 -1.07 -2.05 -7.96
N LEU A 139 0.10 -1.74 -7.40
CA LEU A 139 0.37 -0.41 -6.84
C LEU A 139 0.37 0.69 -7.92
N CYS A 140 0.87 0.40 -9.11
CA CYS A 140 0.77 1.32 -10.27
C CYS A 140 -0.71 1.53 -10.67
N ALA A 141 -1.51 0.46 -10.73
CA ALA A 141 -2.94 0.53 -11.05
C ALA A 141 -3.74 1.29 -9.99
N ILE A 142 -3.34 1.24 -8.72
CA ILE A 142 -3.97 2.00 -7.65
C ILE A 142 -3.54 3.48 -7.67
N LYS A 143 -2.30 3.79 -8.08
CA LYS A 143 -1.79 5.16 -8.22
C LYS A 143 -2.54 5.92 -9.32
N GLU A 144 -2.65 5.32 -10.50
CA GLU A 144 -3.26 5.98 -11.67
C GLU A 144 -4.77 5.78 -11.73
N ARG A 145 -5.47 6.26 -10.68
CA ARG A 145 -6.93 6.15 -10.59
C ARG A 145 -7.66 6.85 -11.73
N GLU A 146 -7.13 7.96 -12.22
CA GLU A 146 -7.80 8.81 -13.20
C GLU A 146 -7.57 8.40 -14.66
N GLN A 147 -6.52 7.61 -14.96
CA GLN A 147 -6.12 7.27 -16.32
C GLN A 147 -6.64 5.91 -16.81
N ASP A 148 -7.44 5.22 -15.97
CA ASP A 148 -8.00 3.88 -16.18
C ASP A 148 -7.04 2.90 -16.88
N ILE A 149 -5.82 2.77 -16.35
CA ILE A 149 -4.81 1.90 -16.97
C ILE A 149 -5.24 0.43 -17.00
N GLY A 150 -5.16 -0.20 -18.17
CA GLY A 150 -5.47 -1.63 -18.32
C GLY A 150 -4.43 -2.55 -17.68
N ILE A 151 -4.75 -3.84 -17.56
CA ILE A 151 -3.90 -4.88 -16.94
C ILE A 151 -2.49 -4.91 -17.56
N LYS A 152 -2.41 -4.92 -18.90
CA LYS A 152 -1.12 -4.97 -19.63
C LYS A 152 -0.25 -3.75 -19.34
N GLU A 153 -0.87 -2.58 -19.23
CA GLU A 153 -0.18 -1.33 -18.95
C GLU A 153 0.39 -1.32 -17.53
N ALA A 154 -0.40 -1.77 -16.56
CA ALA A 154 0.04 -1.91 -15.18
C ALA A 154 1.28 -2.82 -15.06
N PHE A 155 1.29 -3.97 -15.74
CA PHE A 155 2.46 -4.85 -15.80
C PHE A 155 3.65 -4.21 -16.51
N ARG A 156 3.43 -3.50 -17.62
CA ARG A 156 4.48 -2.76 -18.35
C ARG A 156 5.14 -1.71 -17.46
N MET A 157 4.36 -0.90 -16.77
CA MET A 157 4.85 0.10 -15.82
C MET A 157 5.58 -0.56 -14.65
N GLY A 158 5.03 -1.64 -14.11
CA GLY A 158 5.65 -2.38 -13.02
C GLY A 158 7.02 -2.96 -13.38
N TRP A 159 7.21 -3.40 -14.63
CA TRP A 159 8.48 -3.95 -15.10
C TRP A 159 9.62 -2.93 -15.02
N HIS A 160 9.37 -1.68 -15.41
CA HIS A 160 10.37 -0.62 -15.37
C HIS A 160 10.76 -0.21 -13.93
N LYS A 161 9.88 -0.48 -12.96
CA LYS A 161 10.11 -0.16 -11.54
C LYS A 161 10.70 -1.33 -10.75
N ILE A 162 10.83 -2.52 -11.34
CA ILE A 162 11.20 -3.75 -10.63
C ILE A 162 12.59 -3.65 -9.96
N ILE A 163 13.59 -3.13 -10.68
CA ILE A 163 14.96 -2.98 -10.15
C ILE A 163 14.96 -1.99 -8.97
N SER A 164 14.24 -0.87 -9.11
CA SER A 164 14.16 0.15 -8.05
C SER A 164 13.39 -0.37 -6.83
N TYR A 165 12.36 -1.19 -7.05
CA TYR A 165 11.61 -1.86 -6.00
C TYR A 165 12.48 -2.81 -5.21
N TYR A 166 13.24 -3.69 -5.89
CA TYR A 166 14.17 -4.59 -5.21
C TYR A 166 15.26 -3.83 -4.47
N TRP A 167 15.80 -2.76 -5.06
CA TRP A 167 16.82 -1.96 -4.40
C TRP A 167 16.31 -1.30 -3.10
N VAL A 168 15.11 -0.71 -3.13
CA VAL A 168 14.46 -0.15 -1.94
C VAL A 168 14.14 -1.25 -0.91
N SER A 169 13.64 -2.40 -1.37
CA SER A 169 13.29 -3.53 -0.51
C SER A 169 14.51 -4.11 0.20
N ILE A 170 15.62 -4.30 -0.52
CA ILE A 170 16.89 -4.79 0.03
C ILE A 170 17.44 -3.80 1.06
N LEU A 171 17.48 -2.50 0.73
CA LEU A 171 17.93 -1.47 1.67
C LEU A 171 17.07 -1.42 2.93
N SER A 172 15.73 -1.43 2.78
CA SER A 172 14.79 -1.45 3.90
C SER A 172 15.03 -2.68 4.77
N THR A 173 15.09 -3.86 4.15
CA THR A 173 15.25 -5.14 4.85
C THR A 173 16.58 -5.21 5.59
N LEU A 174 17.68 -4.76 4.97
CA LEU A 174 19.00 -4.76 5.58
C LEU A 174 19.07 -3.82 6.79
N LEU A 175 18.48 -2.63 6.70
CA LEU A 175 18.42 -1.67 7.80
C LEU A 175 17.55 -2.19 8.95
N VAL A 176 16.38 -2.74 8.63
CA VAL A 176 15.44 -3.28 9.63
C VAL A 176 16.02 -4.51 10.31
N LEU A 177 16.57 -5.47 9.54
CA LEU A 177 17.26 -6.65 10.09
C LEU A 177 18.47 -6.24 10.92
N GLY A 178 19.29 -5.31 10.42
CA GLY A 178 20.44 -4.80 11.15
C GLY A 178 20.03 -4.18 12.49
N ALA A 179 18.95 -3.41 12.51
CA ALA A 179 18.41 -2.84 13.74
C ALA A 179 17.87 -3.92 14.68
N PHE A 180 17.12 -4.91 14.19
CA PHE A 180 16.66 -6.04 15.00
C PHE A 180 17.80 -6.88 15.57
N LEU A 181 18.90 -7.04 14.82
CA LEU A 181 20.08 -7.78 15.26
C LEU A 181 20.79 -7.07 16.41
N LEU A 182 20.80 -5.73 16.42
CA LEU A 182 21.28 -4.95 17.56
C LEU A 182 20.27 -4.97 18.71
N PHE A 183 19.01 -4.60 18.46
CA PHE A 183 17.94 -4.53 19.46
C PHE A 183 16.53 -4.62 18.85
N PHE A 184 15.59 -5.20 19.59
CA PHE A 184 14.21 -5.37 19.13
C PHE A 184 13.45 -4.04 18.89
N VAL A 185 13.58 -3.08 19.80
CA VAL A 185 12.87 -1.78 19.74
C VAL A 185 13.26 -0.94 18.51
N PRO A 186 14.54 -0.67 18.21
CA PRO A 186 14.90 0.09 17.01
C PRO A 186 14.53 -0.65 15.72
N GLY A 187 14.51 -1.99 15.72
CA GLY A 187 13.98 -2.77 14.61
C GLY A 187 12.53 -2.42 14.28
N ILE A 188 11.67 -2.36 15.30
CA ILE A 188 10.27 -1.95 15.14
C ILE A 188 10.16 -0.51 14.63
N ILE A 189 10.94 0.42 15.18
CA ILE A 189 10.89 1.84 14.78
C ILE A 189 11.23 2.01 13.30
N LEU A 190 12.30 1.35 12.83
CA LEU A 190 12.67 1.39 11.41
C LEU A 190 11.62 0.72 10.51
N ALA A 191 11.05 -0.41 10.94
CA ALA A 191 10.00 -1.09 10.19
C ALA A 191 8.77 -0.17 9.98
N ILE A 192 8.37 0.55 11.02
CA ILE A 192 7.29 1.54 10.95
C ILE A 192 7.68 2.70 10.02
N TRP A 193 8.86 3.29 10.18
CA TRP A 193 9.33 4.38 9.32
C TRP A 193 9.42 4.02 7.84
N PHE A 194 9.77 2.77 7.50
CA PHE A 194 9.97 2.33 6.12
C PHE A 194 8.76 1.61 5.51
N SER A 195 7.67 1.43 6.26
CA SER A 195 6.41 0.85 5.79
C SER A 195 5.83 1.51 4.53
N LEU A 196 6.06 2.82 4.35
CA LEU A 196 5.57 3.59 3.21
C LEU A 196 6.60 3.76 2.07
N ALA A 197 7.81 3.20 2.20
CA ALA A 197 8.89 3.45 1.26
C ALA A 197 8.56 2.97 -0.16
N LEU A 198 7.86 1.84 -0.29
CA LEU A 198 7.44 1.28 -1.59
C LEU A 198 6.33 2.12 -2.24
N TYR A 199 5.41 2.67 -1.45
CA TYR A 199 4.40 3.59 -1.94
C TYR A 199 5.04 4.88 -2.44
N ILE A 200 6.04 5.42 -1.74
CA ILE A 200 6.78 6.61 -2.17
C ILE A 200 7.56 6.35 -3.46
N LEU A 201 8.16 5.16 -3.61
CA LEU A 201 8.82 4.78 -4.87
C LEU A 201 7.86 4.84 -6.05
N ILE A 202 6.62 4.38 -5.86
CA ILE A 202 5.66 4.29 -6.94
C ILE A 202 4.98 5.64 -7.16
N ALA A 203 4.59 6.34 -6.09
CA ALA A 203 3.88 7.60 -6.12
C ALA A 203 4.78 8.80 -6.48
N GLU A 204 5.93 8.92 -5.83
CA GLU A 204 6.85 10.06 -5.98
C GLU A 204 8.08 9.74 -6.86
N ASP A 205 8.18 8.53 -7.42
CA ASP A 205 9.30 8.09 -8.27
C ASP A 205 10.69 8.16 -7.59
N LYS A 206 10.73 8.26 -6.26
CA LYS A 206 11.96 8.29 -5.46
C LYS A 206 12.55 6.89 -5.29
N LYS A 207 13.87 6.75 -5.45
CA LYS A 207 14.56 5.45 -5.43
C LYS A 207 15.54 5.34 -4.25
N GLY A 208 15.85 4.11 -3.87
CA GLY A 208 16.86 3.78 -2.86
C GLY A 208 16.67 4.52 -1.53
N MET A 209 17.74 5.14 -1.03
CA MET A 209 17.74 5.86 0.26
C MET A 209 16.80 7.07 0.28
N ASN A 210 16.57 7.72 -0.87
CA ASN A 210 15.67 8.87 -0.96
C ASN A 210 14.22 8.47 -0.68
N ALA A 211 13.81 7.27 -1.09
CA ALA A 211 12.49 6.72 -0.78
C ALA A 211 12.33 6.46 0.73
N LEU A 212 13.36 5.88 1.35
CA LEU A 212 13.39 5.56 2.78
C LEU A 212 13.38 6.82 3.66
N SER A 213 14.20 7.81 3.32
CA SER A 213 14.25 9.09 4.03
C SER A 213 12.91 9.83 3.94
N ARG A 214 12.30 9.86 2.75
CA ARG A 214 10.97 10.44 2.57
C ARG A 214 9.90 9.69 3.37
N SER A 215 9.98 8.37 3.44
CA SER A 215 9.06 7.53 4.24
C SER A 215 9.16 7.88 5.72
N LYS A 216 10.40 7.96 6.23
CA LYS A 216 10.65 8.41 7.60
C LYS A 216 10.07 9.80 7.86
N GLN A 217 10.24 10.77 6.96
CA GLN A 217 9.68 12.12 7.13
C GLN A 217 8.14 12.10 7.25
N LEU A 218 7.46 11.36 6.38
CA LEU A 218 5.99 11.25 6.42
C LEU A 218 5.49 10.60 7.70
N VAL A 219 6.16 9.54 8.17
CA VAL A 219 5.74 8.80 9.35
C VAL A 219 6.11 9.56 10.63
N SER A 220 7.35 10.02 10.78
CA SER A 220 7.81 10.72 11.99
C SER A 220 7.09 12.06 12.23
N GLY A 221 6.71 12.78 11.16
CA GLY A 221 5.97 14.03 11.28
C GLY A 221 4.53 13.87 11.78
N LYS A 222 3.94 12.67 11.63
CA LYS A 222 2.55 12.38 12.04
C LYS A 222 2.46 11.45 13.25
N TRP A 223 3.54 10.78 13.64
CA TRP A 223 3.56 9.81 14.74
C TRP A 223 3.12 10.44 16.07
N TRP A 224 3.58 11.66 16.36
CA TRP A 224 3.18 12.40 17.55
C TRP A 224 1.72 12.85 17.52
N THR A 225 1.16 13.15 16.35
CA THR A 225 -0.27 13.50 16.21
C THR A 225 -1.19 12.29 16.44
N VAL A 226 -0.73 11.08 16.14
CA VAL A 226 -1.53 9.85 16.27
C VAL A 226 -1.45 9.26 17.68
N PHE A 227 -0.28 9.35 18.35
CA PHE A 227 -0.09 8.80 19.71
C PHE A 227 -0.22 9.84 20.83
N GLY A 228 0.05 11.11 20.55
CA GLY A 228 -0.15 12.24 21.45
C GLY A 228 -1.35 13.05 20.98
N GLY A 229 -2.54 12.45 21.04
CA GLY A 229 -3.76 13.21 20.83
C GLY A 229 -3.91 14.26 21.93
N SER A 230 -3.75 15.53 21.59
CA SER A 230 -4.45 16.64 22.28
C SER A 230 -4.12 18.00 21.64
N TYR A 231 -5.16 18.55 21.01
CA TYR A 231 -5.44 19.96 20.65
C TYR A 231 -4.72 20.57 19.44
#